data_AF-A0A1F5HQ15-F1
#
_entry.id   AF-A0A1F5HQ15-F1
#
_cell.length_a   1.000
_cell.length_b   1.000
_cell.length_c   1.000
_cell.angle_alpha   90.00
_cell.angle_beta   90.00
_cell.angle_gamma   90.00
#
_symmetry.space_group_name_H-M   'P 1'
#
loop_
_entity.id
_entity.type
_entity.pdbx_description
1 polymer ?
#
loop_
_entity_poly.entity_id
_entity_poly.type
_entity_poly.pdbx_seq_one_letter_code
_entity_poly.pdbx_strand_id
1 'polypeptide(L)'
;MSKKFPVHLVTLGVIILVFSGLIYYILHTGKDYLTKLNLNSRKRESNSSGQSSLPVNRPLATSSAGSFAKDITSQQGVDFNIEVSRPNIGSTSSIQFEFSNEPNTEFIKSWEITIPQGFEFTNGQDISQGAVIGKALLDVIYNDKEQVAEENVLNDQSAQGHKANWSVSFFGSKFNTYVDGNNLEGYKITMERNFIEGLKQPSKLLVTIFANSPSQEGLIFTGPDSSGNYTFRARATLFDETTLDFQKTISIN
;
A
#
# COMPACT_ATOMS: atom_id res chain seq x y z
N MET A 1 3.19 18.79 64.04
CA MET A 1 2.41 18.91 62.78
C MET A 1 3.29 18.41 61.63
N SER A 2 2.97 17.24 61.06
CA SER A 2 3.72 16.65 59.95
C SER A 2 3.30 17.32 58.64
N LYS A 3 4.23 18.02 57.98
CA LYS A 3 4.02 18.59 56.64
C LYS A 3 4.03 17.44 55.64
N LYS A 4 2.84 17.03 55.18
CA LYS A 4 2.71 16.07 54.08
C LYS A 4 3.20 16.74 52.79
N PHE A 5 4.28 16.22 52.22
CA PHE A 5 4.77 16.65 50.92
C PHE A 5 3.72 16.32 49.85
N PRO A 6 3.42 17.25 48.92
CA PRO A 6 2.39 17.03 47.90
C PRO A 6 2.92 16.07 46.83
N VAL A 7 2.68 14.77 47.04
CA VAL A 7 3.09 13.66 46.15
C VAL A 7 2.65 13.91 44.70
N HIS A 8 1.49 14.54 44.50
CA HIS A 8 0.96 14.85 43.17
C HIS A 8 1.82 15.81 42.34
N LEU A 9 2.56 16.73 42.99
CA LEU A 9 3.47 17.64 42.28
C LEU A 9 4.74 16.93 41.80
N VAL A 10 5.21 15.92 42.56
CA VAL A 10 6.36 15.11 42.17
C VAL A 10 6.00 14.19 41.00
N THR A 11 4.82 13.57 41.03
CA THR A 11 4.35 12.70 39.94
C THR A 11 4.18 13.47 38.62
N LEU A 12 3.64 14.69 38.68
CA LEU A 12 3.48 15.54 37.50
C LEU A 12 4.83 15.93 36.88
N GLY A 13 5.82 16.26 37.73
CA GLY A 13 7.18 16.58 37.27
C GLY A 13 7.88 15.42 36.56
N VAL A 14 7.68 14.18 37.03
CA VAL A 14 8.26 12.99 36.40
C VAL A 14 7.62 12.72 35.03
N ILE A 15 6.31 12.87 34.89
CA ILE A 15 5.61 12.64 33.60
C ILE A 15 6.09 13.65 32.54
N ILE A 16 6.23 14.93 32.91
CA ILE A 16 6.71 15.98 32.00
C ILE A 16 8.14 15.69 31.53
N LEU A 17 9.02 15.25 32.43
CA LEU A 17 10.41 14.91 32.08
C LEU A 17 10.51 13.71 31.14
N VAL A 18 9.71 12.66 31.37
CA VAL A 18 9.68 11.47 30.50
C VAL A 18 9.16 11.82 29.10
N PHE A 19 8.09 12.60 29.00
CA PHE A 19 7.55 13.04 27.71
C PHE A 19 8.53 13.93 26.95
N SER A 20 9.20 14.86 27.64
CA SER A 20 10.18 15.76 27.03
C SER A 20 11.39 14.99 26.49
N GLY A 21 11.86 13.97 27.23
CA GLY A 21 12.94 13.09 26.79
C GLY A 21 12.56 12.24 25.56
N LEU A 22 11.33 11.73 25.51
CA LEU A 22 10.85 10.93 24.38
C LEU A 22 10.73 11.78 23.09
N ILE A 23 10.20 13.00 23.20
CA ILE A 23 10.10 13.94 22.08
C ILE A 23 11.49 14.34 21.58
N TYR A 24 12.43 14.62 22.49
CA TYR A 24 13.81 14.95 22.13
C TYR A 24 14.51 13.80 21.40
N TYR A 25 14.33 12.56 21.88
CA TYR A 25 14.89 11.36 21.25
C TYR A 25 14.39 11.19 19.81
N ILE A 26 13.07 11.25 19.59
CA ILE A 26 12.46 11.10 18.26
C ILE A 26 12.97 12.18 17.29
N LEU A 27 13.06 13.44 17.75
CA LEU A 27 13.52 14.56 16.91
C LEU A 27 15.02 14.48 16.56
N HIS A 28 15.85 13.85 17.41
CA HIS A 28 17.28 13.69 17.15
C HIS A 28 17.61 12.44 16.33
N THR A 29 16.95 11.31 16.57
CA THR A 29 17.23 10.07 15.82
C THR A 29 16.57 10.04 14.45
N GLY A 30 15.52 10.83 14.22
CA GLY A 30 14.82 10.90 12.93
C GLY A 30 15.62 11.57 11.80
N LYS A 31 16.61 12.43 12.13
CA LYS A 31 17.38 13.17 11.11
C LYS A 31 18.38 12.29 10.34
N ASP A 32 18.94 11.26 10.98
CA ASP A 32 19.95 10.39 10.37
C ASP A 32 19.37 9.40 9.34
N TYR A 33 18.06 9.15 9.38
CA TYR A 33 17.38 8.28 8.42
C TYR A 33 17.10 8.97 7.08
N LEU A 34 16.90 10.29 7.06
CA LEU A 34 16.56 11.02 5.85
C LEU A 34 17.77 11.30 4.95
N THR A 35 18.99 11.33 5.50
CA THR A 35 20.21 11.57 4.70
C THR A 35 20.65 10.33 3.92
N LYS A 36 20.29 9.12 4.36
CA LYS A 36 20.68 7.86 3.70
C LYS A 36 19.83 7.49 2.48
N LEU A 37 18.63 8.04 2.33
CA LEU A 37 17.77 7.80 1.17
C LEU A 37 18.17 8.63 -0.07
N ASN A 38 18.92 9.72 0.10
CA ASN A 38 19.23 10.65 -0.99
C ASN A 38 20.60 10.42 -1.68
N LEU A 39 21.38 9.42 -1.25
CA LEU A 39 22.74 9.16 -1.77
C LEU A 39 22.83 8.00 -2.77
N ASN A 40 21.76 7.22 -2.99
CA ASN A 40 21.77 6.08 -3.92
C ASN A 40 21.26 6.40 -5.34
N SER A 41 20.80 7.64 -5.60
CA SER A 41 20.19 8.01 -6.90
C SER A 41 21.17 8.63 -7.91
N ARG A 42 22.48 8.71 -7.61
CA ARG A 42 23.49 9.25 -8.54
C ARG A 42 24.78 8.44 -8.53
N LYS A 43 24.75 7.25 -9.14
CA LYS A 43 25.93 6.67 -9.83
C LYS A 43 25.53 5.44 -10.63
N ARG A 44 25.43 5.58 -11.95
CA ARG A 44 25.95 4.63 -12.94
C ARG A 44 25.73 5.16 -14.35
N GLU A 45 26.78 5.78 -14.88
CA GLU A 45 27.05 5.78 -16.31
C GLU A 45 28.26 4.88 -16.60
N SER A 46 28.12 4.18 -17.74
CA SER A 46 29.14 3.77 -18.71
C SER A 46 29.52 2.29 -18.84
N ASN A 47 29.37 1.87 -20.11
CA ASN A 47 30.14 0.92 -20.92
C ASN A 47 29.96 -0.60 -20.75
N SER A 48 29.47 -1.26 -21.81
CA SER A 48 30.35 -1.97 -22.76
C SER A 48 29.61 -2.50 -24.00
N SER A 49 30.26 -2.38 -25.15
CA SER A 49 29.97 -3.02 -26.44
C SER A 49 30.28 -4.53 -26.42
N GLY A 50 29.63 -5.31 -27.30
CA GLY A 50 30.01 -6.70 -27.60
C GLY A 50 29.01 -7.47 -28.44
N GLN A 51 29.35 -7.70 -29.71
CA GLN A 51 28.64 -8.54 -30.69
C GLN A 51 28.61 -10.03 -30.28
N SER A 52 27.55 -10.76 -30.65
CA SER A 52 27.64 -12.05 -31.37
C SER A 52 26.27 -12.54 -31.82
N SER A 53 26.15 -12.79 -33.12
CA SER A 53 25.03 -13.38 -33.83
C SER A 53 25.19 -14.90 -33.93
N LEU A 54 24.12 -15.68 -33.73
CA LEU A 54 23.80 -16.88 -34.52
C LEU A 54 22.30 -17.23 -34.35
N PRO A 55 21.59 -17.68 -35.41
CA PRO A 55 20.16 -17.93 -35.37
C PRO A 55 19.85 -19.38 -35.02
N VAL A 56 18.87 -19.61 -34.13
CA VAL A 56 18.27 -20.94 -33.92
C VAL A 56 16.81 -20.86 -34.30
N ASN A 57 16.49 -21.52 -35.41
CA ASN A 57 15.13 -21.85 -35.84
C ASN A 57 14.38 -22.57 -34.72
N ARG A 58 13.28 -21.97 -34.24
CA ARG A 58 12.20 -22.69 -33.55
C ARG A 58 10.87 -22.29 -34.17
N PRO A 59 10.00 -23.26 -34.50
CA PRO A 59 8.74 -22.97 -35.15
C PRO A 59 7.81 -22.14 -34.25
N LEU A 60 7.22 -21.15 -34.90
CA LEU A 60 6.26 -20.18 -34.42
C LEU A 60 5.01 -20.89 -33.91
N ALA A 61 4.87 -21.04 -32.60
CA ALA A 61 3.55 -21.21 -32.00
C ALA A 61 2.91 -19.82 -31.98
N THR A 62 2.09 -19.54 -32.97
CA THR A 62 1.20 -18.38 -33.01
C THR A 62 0.17 -18.52 -31.89
N SER A 63 0.54 -18.17 -30.66
CA SER A 63 -0.43 -17.75 -29.66
C SER A 63 -1.06 -16.48 -30.21
N SER A 64 -2.33 -16.56 -30.56
CA SER A 64 -3.19 -15.43 -30.89
C SER A 64 -2.86 -14.27 -29.98
N ALA A 65 -2.38 -13.17 -30.56
CA ALA A 65 -2.32 -11.87 -29.90
C ALA A 65 -3.76 -11.46 -29.59
N GLY A 66 -4.27 -11.94 -28.45
CA GLY A 66 -5.46 -11.37 -27.84
C GLY A 66 -5.13 -9.90 -27.62
N SER A 67 -5.91 -9.03 -28.25
CA SER A 67 -5.91 -7.61 -27.98
C SER A 67 -5.93 -7.40 -26.46
N PHE A 68 -4.78 -7.08 -25.86
CA PHE A 68 -4.74 -6.70 -24.45
C PHE A 68 -5.69 -5.53 -24.30
N ALA A 69 -6.66 -5.66 -23.40
CA ALA A 69 -7.59 -4.58 -23.15
C ALA A 69 -6.77 -3.36 -22.72
N LYS A 70 -6.99 -2.22 -23.38
CA LYS A 70 -6.23 -0.98 -23.14
C LYS A 70 -6.35 -0.58 -21.68
N ASP A 71 -5.25 -0.17 -21.04
CA ASP A 71 -5.28 0.34 -19.66
C ASP A 71 -6.30 1.49 -19.52
N ILE A 72 -7.10 1.42 -18.46
CA ILE A 72 -8.09 2.42 -18.07
C ILE A 72 -7.75 2.80 -16.64
N THR A 73 -6.98 3.87 -16.48
CA THR A 73 -6.45 4.32 -15.18
C THR A 73 -7.05 5.64 -14.71
N SER A 74 -7.98 6.22 -15.47
CA SER A 74 -8.65 7.48 -15.13
C SER A 74 -10.07 7.50 -15.70
N GLN A 75 -11.05 7.83 -14.85
CA GLN A 75 -12.46 8.00 -15.22
C GLN A 75 -13.11 9.03 -14.30
N GLN A 76 -13.84 9.99 -14.87
CA GLN A 76 -14.62 10.99 -14.11
C GLN A 76 -13.80 11.75 -13.06
N GLY A 77 -12.53 12.04 -13.37
CA GLY A 77 -11.60 12.72 -12.46
C GLY A 77 -11.18 11.85 -11.25
N VAL A 78 -11.39 10.54 -11.35
CA VAL A 78 -10.84 9.55 -10.42
C VAL A 78 -9.76 8.76 -11.13
N ASP A 79 -8.57 8.69 -10.55
CA ASP A 79 -7.46 7.89 -11.07
C ASP A 79 -7.21 6.66 -10.22
N PHE A 80 -6.74 5.60 -10.88
CA PHE A 80 -6.25 4.38 -10.28
C PHE A 80 -4.87 4.06 -10.82
N ASN A 81 -3.93 3.80 -9.91
CA ASN A 81 -2.62 3.28 -10.25
C ASN A 81 -2.28 2.05 -9.41
N ILE A 82 -1.51 1.14 -9.98
CA ILE A 82 -0.97 -0.02 -9.27
C ILE A 82 0.41 -0.37 -9.78
N GLU A 83 1.31 -0.72 -8.87
CA GLU A 83 2.73 -0.97 -9.14
C GLU A 83 3.24 -2.15 -8.32
N VAL A 84 4.17 -2.89 -8.91
CA VAL A 84 4.91 -3.98 -8.25
C VAL A 84 6.38 -3.58 -8.24
N SER A 85 6.97 -3.44 -7.05
CA SER A 85 8.28 -2.79 -6.90
C SER A 85 9.44 -3.51 -7.60
N ARG A 86 9.31 -4.83 -7.80
CA ARG A 86 10.27 -5.67 -8.53
C ARG A 86 9.44 -6.61 -9.40
N PRO A 87 9.15 -6.23 -10.65
CA PRO A 87 8.29 -7.03 -11.52
C PRO A 87 9.08 -8.17 -12.18
N ASN A 88 9.69 -9.03 -11.35
CA ASN A 88 10.47 -10.19 -11.81
C ASN A 88 9.88 -11.48 -11.26
N ILE A 89 10.04 -12.57 -12.02
CA ILE A 89 9.62 -13.92 -11.62
C ILE A 89 10.14 -14.28 -10.22
N GLY A 90 9.26 -14.79 -9.36
CA GLY A 90 9.56 -15.32 -8.02
C GLY A 90 10.13 -14.29 -7.05
N SER A 91 10.11 -13.01 -7.42
CA SER A 91 10.73 -11.98 -6.60
C SER A 91 9.83 -11.58 -5.42
N THR A 92 10.46 -11.43 -4.27
CA THR A 92 9.89 -10.76 -3.11
C THR A 92 9.76 -9.27 -3.44
N SER A 93 8.55 -8.87 -3.82
CA SER A 93 8.18 -7.53 -4.27
C SER A 93 7.09 -6.96 -3.37
N SER A 94 7.00 -5.64 -3.26
CA SER A 94 5.87 -4.98 -2.63
C SER A 94 4.84 -4.65 -3.69
N ILE A 95 3.57 -4.62 -3.31
CA ILE A 95 2.48 -4.11 -4.17
C ILE A 95 2.01 -2.76 -3.61
N GLN A 96 1.91 -1.79 -4.50
CA GLN A 96 1.43 -0.45 -4.18
C GLN A 96 0.25 -0.13 -5.07
N PHE A 97 -0.84 0.35 -4.49
CA PHE A 97 -2.00 0.83 -5.23
C PHE A 97 -2.42 2.20 -4.74
N GLU A 98 -2.94 2.99 -5.66
CA GLU A 98 -3.31 4.38 -5.46
C GLU A 98 -4.68 4.65 -6.05
N PHE A 99 -5.48 5.40 -5.30
CA PHE A 99 -6.64 6.09 -5.83
C PHE A 99 -6.52 7.58 -5.57
N SER A 100 -6.86 8.40 -6.57
CA SER A 100 -6.94 9.85 -6.42
C SER A 100 -8.23 10.43 -7.00
N ASN A 101 -8.66 11.55 -6.45
CA ASN A 101 -9.80 12.35 -6.88
C ASN A 101 -9.32 13.76 -7.23
N GLU A 102 -9.67 14.24 -8.42
CA GLU A 102 -9.50 15.64 -8.82
C GLU A 102 -10.44 16.56 -8.02
N PRO A 103 -10.15 17.88 -7.93
CA PRO A 103 -11.04 18.83 -7.30
C PRO A 103 -12.46 18.79 -7.90
N ASN A 104 -13.49 18.95 -7.06
CA ASN A 104 -14.91 18.99 -7.46
C ASN A 104 -15.44 17.69 -8.12
N THR A 105 -14.80 16.55 -7.85
CA THR A 105 -15.33 15.22 -8.22
C THR A 105 -16.08 14.59 -7.05
N GLU A 106 -16.78 13.48 -7.27
CA GLU A 106 -17.41 12.73 -6.17
C GLU A 106 -16.37 11.85 -5.45
N PHE A 107 -16.49 11.70 -4.13
CA PHE A 107 -15.52 10.95 -3.34
C PHE A 107 -15.67 9.44 -3.53
N ILE A 108 -14.54 8.73 -3.47
CA ILE A 108 -14.56 7.27 -3.35
C ILE A 108 -15.08 6.88 -1.95
N LYS A 109 -16.17 6.10 -1.94
CA LYS A 109 -16.83 5.49 -0.78
C LYS A 109 -16.30 4.08 -0.51
N SER A 110 -16.05 3.30 -1.54
CA SER A 110 -15.46 1.96 -1.38
C SER A 110 -14.70 1.56 -2.63
N TRP A 111 -13.82 0.58 -2.49
CA TRP A 111 -13.10 0.03 -3.61
C TRP A 111 -12.83 -1.46 -3.46
N GLU A 112 -12.63 -2.07 -4.61
CA GLU A 112 -12.26 -3.47 -4.80
C GLU A 112 -11.11 -3.53 -5.80
N ILE A 113 -10.04 -4.25 -5.47
CA ILE A 113 -8.92 -4.49 -6.38
C ILE A 113 -8.86 -5.99 -6.65
N THR A 114 -8.91 -6.37 -7.92
CA THR A 114 -8.68 -7.73 -8.39
C THR A 114 -7.24 -7.88 -8.86
N ILE A 115 -6.52 -8.78 -8.19
CA ILE A 115 -5.15 -9.18 -8.51
C ILE A 115 -5.23 -10.50 -9.28
N PRO A 116 -4.59 -10.60 -10.47
CA PRO A 116 -4.64 -11.81 -11.27
C PRO A 116 -3.93 -12.99 -10.57
N GLN A 117 -4.16 -14.21 -11.08
CA GLN A 117 -3.48 -15.42 -10.62
C GLN A 117 -1.94 -15.29 -10.66
N GLY A 118 -1.26 -16.12 -9.88
CA GLY A 118 0.20 -16.22 -9.81
C GLY A 118 0.83 -15.44 -8.65
N PHE A 119 0.23 -14.33 -8.22
CA PHE A 119 0.66 -13.64 -7.00
C PHE A 119 0.29 -14.45 -5.75
N GLU A 120 0.93 -14.18 -4.61
CA GLU A 120 0.60 -14.85 -3.34
C GLU A 120 0.65 -13.87 -2.16
N PHE A 121 -0.37 -13.94 -1.29
CA PHE A 121 -0.36 -13.30 0.02
C PHE A 121 -0.17 -14.34 1.11
N THR A 122 0.59 -14.03 2.15
CA THR A 122 0.62 -14.87 3.35
C THR A 122 -0.74 -14.82 4.05
N ASN A 123 -1.18 -15.93 4.64
CA ASN A 123 -2.41 -15.98 5.41
C ASN A 123 -2.28 -15.06 6.64
N GLY A 124 -3.28 -14.21 6.90
CA GLY A 124 -3.28 -13.29 8.02
C GLY A 124 -3.22 -13.99 9.39
N GLN A 125 -3.63 -15.25 9.47
CA GLN A 125 -3.47 -16.09 10.68
C GLN A 125 -2.02 -16.45 10.98
N ASP A 126 -1.17 -16.52 9.95
CA ASP A 126 0.25 -16.87 10.07
C ASP A 126 1.11 -15.65 10.41
N ILE A 127 0.51 -14.45 10.40
CA ILE A 127 1.14 -13.17 10.76
C ILE A 127 0.62 -12.75 12.14
N SER A 128 1.45 -12.16 12.99
CA SER A 128 1.03 -11.78 14.36
C SER A 128 -0.06 -10.71 14.34
N GLN A 129 -0.92 -10.71 15.37
CA GLN A 129 -1.85 -9.60 15.60
C GLN A 129 -1.12 -8.26 15.71
N GLY A 130 -1.56 -7.27 14.96
CA GLY A 130 -0.98 -5.92 14.99
C GLY A 130 0.38 -5.79 14.30
N ALA A 131 0.87 -6.83 13.64
CA ALA A 131 2.08 -6.74 12.83
C ALA A 131 1.90 -5.74 11.70
N VAL A 132 2.95 -4.96 11.40
CA VAL A 132 2.93 -3.99 10.30
C VAL A 132 3.09 -4.74 8.98
N ILE A 133 2.04 -4.77 8.16
CA ILE A 133 2.06 -5.43 6.85
C ILE A 133 2.24 -4.45 5.69
N GLY A 134 2.10 -3.16 5.97
CA GLY A 134 2.17 -2.12 4.95
C GLY A 134 2.16 -0.72 5.52
N LYS A 135 2.09 0.25 4.62
CA LYS A 135 1.93 1.66 4.92
C LYS A 135 0.84 2.24 4.03
N ALA A 136 0.13 3.22 4.56
CA ALA A 136 -0.85 3.98 3.82
C ALA A 136 -0.61 5.48 4.03
N LEU A 137 -0.79 6.24 2.97
CA LEU A 137 -0.70 7.69 2.96
C LEU A 137 -2.02 8.24 2.41
N LEU A 138 -2.62 9.16 3.15
CA LEU A 138 -3.82 9.88 2.78
C LEU A 138 -3.49 11.37 2.68
N ASP A 139 -3.53 11.91 1.47
CA ASP A 139 -3.37 13.33 1.17
C ASP A 139 -4.73 13.90 0.77
N VAL A 140 -5.21 14.90 1.51
CA VAL A 140 -6.60 15.38 1.46
C VAL A 140 -6.72 16.84 1.90
N ILE A 141 -7.83 17.48 1.54
CA ILE A 141 -8.30 18.66 2.26
C ILE A 141 -9.17 18.21 3.45
N TYR A 142 -8.76 18.54 4.68
CA TYR A 142 -9.49 18.28 5.91
C TYR A 142 -9.74 19.58 6.67
N ASN A 143 -11.01 19.93 6.90
CA ASN A 143 -11.42 21.20 7.52
C ASN A 143 -10.77 22.42 6.85
N ASP A 144 -10.87 22.48 5.52
CA ASP A 144 -10.38 23.56 4.65
C ASP A 144 -8.86 23.76 4.65
N LYS A 145 -8.10 22.74 5.08
CA LYS A 145 -6.64 22.74 5.03
C LYS A 145 -6.12 21.48 4.38
N GLU A 146 -5.08 21.61 3.57
CA GLU A 146 -4.31 20.47 3.07
C GLU A 146 -3.67 19.72 4.25
N GLN A 147 -3.85 18.41 4.29
CA GLN A 147 -3.28 17.52 5.29
C GLN A 147 -2.79 16.23 4.65
N VAL A 148 -1.65 15.77 5.12
CA VAL A 148 -1.09 14.46 4.80
C VAL A 148 -1.04 13.64 6.08
N ALA A 149 -1.71 12.50 6.07
CA ALA A 149 -1.66 11.51 7.15
C ALA A 149 -0.95 10.26 6.64
N GLU A 150 0.09 9.81 7.35
CA GLU A 150 0.80 8.56 7.07
C GLU A 150 0.55 7.60 8.23
N GLU A 151 0.10 6.39 7.92
CA GLU A 151 -0.31 5.39 8.90
C GLU A 151 0.21 4.01 8.52
N ASN A 152 0.35 3.15 9.52
CA ASN A 152 0.70 1.74 9.28
C ASN A 152 -0.55 0.94 8.93
N VAL A 153 -0.41 0.01 7.98
CA VAL A 153 -1.40 -1.03 7.74
C VAL A 153 -1.04 -2.22 8.62
N LEU A 154 -1.96 -2.62 9.48
CA LEU A 154 -1.76 -3.62 10.52
C LEU A 154 -2.53 -4.90 10.22
N ASN A 155 -1.92 -6.06 10.49
CA ASN A 155 -2.61 -7.34 10.44
C ASN A 155 -3.60 -7.50 11.60
N ASP A 156 -4.76 -8.06 11.30
CA ASP A 156 -5.79 -8.43 12.26
C ASP A 156 -6.13 -9.93 12.08
N GLN A 157 -5.79 -10.74 13.07
CA GLN A 157 -6.05 -12.18 13.08
C GLN A 157 -7.55 -12.49 13.24
N SER A 158 -8.42 -11.50 13.48
CA SER A 158 -9.87 -11.70 13.35
C SER A 158 -10.29 -11.63 11.88
N ALA A 159 -9.86 -12.58 11.06
CA ALA A 159 -10.14 -12.58 9.61
C ALA A 159 -11.53 -13.11 9.22
N GLN A 160 -12.31 -13.69 10.14
CA GLN A 160 -13.73 -14.07 9.91
C GLN A 160 -14.01 -14.91 8.64
N GLY A 161 -13.05 -15.74 8.21
CA GLY A 161 -13.17 -16.57 7.00
C GLY A 161 -12.49 -15.99 5.76
N HIS A 162 -12.01 -14.75 5.81
CA HIS A 162 -11.12 -14.16 4.81
C HIS A 162 -9.70 -14.71 4.95
N LYS A 163 -8.92 -14.67 3.87
CA LYS A 163 -7.50 -15.08 3.90
C LYS A 163 -6.66 -14.14 4.76
N ALA A 164 -6.95 -12.84 4.71
CA ALA A 164 -6.35 -11.85 5.60
C ALA A 164 -7.33 -10.72 5.90
N ASN A 165 -7.19 -10.11 7.07
CA ASN A 165 -7.87 -8.88 7.45
C ASN A 165 -6.80 -7.90 7.90
N TRP A 166 -6.82 -6.71 7.31
CA TRP A 166 -5.89 -5.64 7.61
C TRP A 166 -6.65 -4.40 8.06
N SER A 167 -6.00 -3.56 8.84
CA SER A 167 -6.59 -2.31 9.26
C SER A 167 -5.64 -1.14 9.20
N VAL A 168 -6.20 0.04 8.95
CA VAL A 168 -5.52 1.33 8.98
C VAL A 168 -6.47 2.34 9.59
N SER A 169 -5.96 3.34 10.32
CA SER A 169 -6.81 4.35 10.96
C SER A 169 -6.37 5.76 10.59
N PHE A 170 -7.23 6.53 9.92
CA PHE A 170 -6.97 7.93 9.60
C PHE A 170 -7.93 8.84 10.35
N PHE A 171 -7.43 9.94 10.92
CA PHE A 171 -8.26 10.94 11.61
C PHE A 171 -9.22 10.34 12.64
N GLY A 172 -8.79 9.28 13.35
CA GLY A 172 -9.60 8.57 14.35
C GLY A 172 -10.60 7.55 13.80
N SER A 173 -10.72 7.40 12.48
CA SER A 173 -11.59 6.41 11.85
C SER A 173 -10.80 5.19 11.39
N LYS A 174 -11.19 3.99 11.86
CA LYS A 174 -10.61 2.71 11.44
C LYS A 174 -11.25 2.23 10.13
N PHE A 175 -10.42 1.75 9.24
CA PHE A 175 -10.78 1.10 7.97
C PHE A 175 -10.29 -0.33 8.01
N ASN A 176 -11.18 -1.28 7.69
CA ASN A 176 -10.81 -2.68 7.54
C ASN A 176 -10.75 -3.02 6.05
N THR A 177 -9.75 -3.84 5.71
CA THR A 177 -9.51 -4.33 4.36
C THR A 177 -9.43 -5.84 4.43
N TYR A 178 -10.20 -6.51 3.58
CA TYR A 178 -10.24 -7.97 3.51
C TYR A 178 -9.57 -8.46 2.23
N VAL A 179 -8.87 -9.58 2.32
CA VAL A 179 -8.25 -10.28 1.19
C VAL A 179 -8.89 -11.65 1.06
N ASP A 180 -9.42 -11.92 -0.12
CA ASP A 180 -10.07 -13.18 -0.48
C ASP A 180 -9.42 -13.79 -1.74
N GLY A 181 -9.44 -15.11 -1.84
CA GLY A 181 -8.92 -15.85 -3.00
C GLY A 181 -7.65 -16.66 -2.72
N ASN A 182 -6.95 -17.03 -3.79
CA ASN A 182 -5.74 -17.86 -3.76
C ASN A 182 -4.87 -17.62 -5.01
N ASN A 183 -3.65 -18.13 -5.05
CA ASN A 183 -2.75 -17.94 -6.19
C ASN A 183 -3.24 -18.57 -7.51
N LEU A 184 -4.16 -19.54 -7.50
CA LEU A 184 -4.65 -20.19 -8.71
C LEU A 184 -5.78 -19.41 -9.37
N GLU A 185 -6.62 -18.75 -8.58
CA GLU A 185 -7.79 -18.00 -9.05
C GLU A 185 -7.55 -16.48 -9.06
N GLY A 186 -6.53 -16.02 -8.36
CA GLY A 186 -6.28 -14.61 -8.08
C GLY A 186 -6.85 -14.16 -6.74
N TYR A 187 -6.65 -12.88 -6.45
CA TYR A 187 -7.06 -12.27 -5.19
C TYR A 187 -8.00 -11.11 -5.40
N LYS A 188 -8.85 -10.89 -4.41
CA LYS A 188 -9.71 -9.72 -4.30
C LYS A 188 -9.40 -9.02 -2.98
N ILE A 189 -9.07 -7.73 -3.06
CA ILE A 189 -8.87 -6.86 -1.90
C ILE A 189 -10.03 -5.88 -1.86
N THR A 190 -10.77 -5.86 -0.76
CA THR A 190 -11.90 -4.94 -0.58
C THR A 190 -11.71 -4.05 0.63
N MET A 191 -12.01 -2.76 0.47
CA MET A 191 -12.11 -1.81 1.58
C MET A 191 -13.43 -1.05 1.46
N GLU A 192 -14.15 -0.96 2.57
CA GLU A 192 -15.25 -0.02 2.73
C GLU A 192 -14.76 1.17 3.56
N ARG A 193 -14.89 2.37 3.01
CA ARG A 193 -14.49 3.59 3.70
C ARG A 193 -15.63 4.05 4.60
N ASN A 194 -15.37 4.14 5.89
CA ASN A 194 -16.19 4.93 6.80
C ASN A 194 -16.14 6.43 6.44
N PHE A 195 -17.30 7.09 6.51
CA PHE A 195 -17.38 8.54 6.32
C PHE A 195 -16.56 9.27 7.38
N ILE A 196 -15.62 10.11 6.95
CA ILE A 196 -14.89 11.06 7.80
C ILE A 196 -15.43 12.45 7.48
N GLU A 197 -16.05 13.08 8.46
CA GLU A 197 -16.59 14.43 8.34
C GLU A 197 -15.49 15.45 8.03
N GLY A 198 -15.76 16.42 7.15
CA GLY A 198 -14.83 17.51 6.85
C GLY A 198 -13.76 17.20 5.79
N LEU A 199 -13.76 15.99 5.21
CA LEU A 199 -12.92 15.67 4.04
C LEU A 199 -13.50 16.27 2.76
N LYS A 200 -12.62 16.82 1.92
CA LYS A 200 -12.91 17.44 0.62
C LYS A 200 -11.87 17.03 -0.42
N GLN A 201 -12.29 16.96 -1.68
CA GLN A 201 -11.40 16.78 -2.82
C GLN A 201 -10.56 18.05 -3.03
N PRO A 202 -9.36 17.95 -3.65
CA PRO A 202 -8.71 16.74 -4.14
C PRO A 202 -8.30 15.80 -3.00
N SER A 203 -8.17 14.52 -3.33
CA SER A 203 -7.66 13.52 -2.40
C SER A 203 -6.83 12.44 -3.07
N LYS A 204 -5.94 11.82 -2.32
CA LYS A 204 -5.12 10.69 -2.76
C LYS A 204 -4.94 9.71 -1.60
N LEU A 205 -5.29 8.45 -1.83
CA LEU A 205 -5.00 7.33 -0.96
C LEU A 205 -3.98 6.43 -1.65
N LEU A 206 -2.78 6.34 -1.07
CA LEU A 206 -1.71 5.45 -1.51
C LEU A 206 -1.52 4.36 -0.46
N VAL A 207 -1.61 3.09 -0.85
CA VAL A 207 -1.39 1.96 0.06
C VAL A 207 -0.28 1.07 -0.51
N THR A 208 0.69 0.73 0.33
CA THR A 208 1.78 -0.19 0.01
C THR A 208 1.72 -1.38 0.94
N ILE A 209 1.55 -2.57 0.39
CA ILE A 209 1.71 -3.84 1.11
C ILE A 209 3.14 -4.34 0.88
N PHE A 210 3.84 -4.62 1.96
CA PHE A 210 5.25 -4.98 1.89
C PHE A 210 5.45 -6.40 1.38
N ALA A 211 6.63 -6.64 0.80
CA ALA A 211 7.08 -7.97 0.45
C ALA A 211 7.41 -8.82 1.68
N ASN A 212 8.08 -8.20 2.66
CA ASN A 212 8.45 -8.79 3.94
C ASN A 212 7.97 -7.89 5.07
N SER A 213 7.60 -8.51 6.20
CA SER A 213 7.30 -7.74 7.40
C SER A 213 8.53 -6.97 7.90
N PRO A 214 8.41 -5.66 8.19
CA PRO A 214 9.47 -4.90 8.85
C PRO A 214 9.84 -5.45 10.23
N SER A 215 8.93 -6.17 10.90
CA SER A 215 9.17 -6.86 12.17
C SER A 215 9.83 -8.24 12.00
N GLN A 216 10.27 -8.60 10.78
CA GLN A 216 10.89 -9.88 10.44
C GLN A 216 10.00 -11.12 10.64
N GLU A 217 8.68 -10.93 10.66
CA GLU A 217 7.71 -12.02 10.79
C GLU A 217 7.55 -12.87 9.51
N GLY A 218 8.34 -12.60 8.47
CA GLY A 218 8.38 -13.38 7.23
C GLY A 218 7.85 -12.63 6.02
N LEU A 219 7.56 -13.39 4.97
CA LEU A 219 6.97 -12.90 3.72
C LEU A 219 5.52 -12.49 3.94
N ILE A 220 5.07 -11.45 3.25
CA ILE A 220 3.68 -11.00 3.23
C ILE A 220 3.10 -11.12 1.81
N PHE A 221 3.90 -10.75 0.82
CA PHE A 221 3.50 -10.75 -0.58
C PHE A 221 4.63 -11.23 -1.49
N THR A 222 4.27 -12.05 -2.48
CA THR A 222 5.21 -12.63 -3.43
C THR A 222 4.68 -12.47 -4.85
N GLY A 223 5.59 -12.14 -5.78
CA GLY A 223 5.27 -12.08 -7.22
C GLY A 223 5.08 -13.47 -7.85
N PRO A 224 4.64 -13.52 -9.11
CA PRO A 224 4.34 -14.77 -9.78
C PRO A 224 5.57 -15.55 -10.20
N ASP A 225 5.40 -16.85 -10.44
CA ASP A 225 6.45 -17.80 -10.81
C ASP A 225 6.72 -17.87 -12.33
N SER A 226 5.99 -17.11 -13.13
CA SER A 226 6.08 -17.09 -14.58
C SER A 226 6.06 -15.67 -15.13
N SER A 227 6.81 -15.43 -16.22
CA SER A 227 6.80 -14.15 -16.92
C SER A 227 5.52 -13.98 -17.72
N GLY A 228 5.17 -12.73 -17.99
CA GLY A 228 3.98 -12.41 -18.76
C GLY A 228 3.38 -11.06 -18.38
N ASN A 229 2.25 -10.76 -19.01
CA ASN A 229 1.47 -9.57 -18.73
C ASN A 229 0.34 -9.92 -17.76
N TYR A 230 0.32 -9.23 -16.62
CA TYR A 230 -0.65 -9.43 -15.55
C TYR A 230 -1.55 -8.21 -15.46
N THR A 231 -2.83 -8.38 -15.78
CA THR A 231 -3.82 -7.30 -15.75
C THR A 231 -4.51 -7.26 -14.39
N PHE A 232 -4.24 -6.18 -13.66
CA PHE A 232 -4.93 -5.83 -12.43
C PHE A 232 -6.18 -5.05 -12.78
N ARG A 233 -7.23 -5.25 -12.00
CA ARG A 233 -8.48 -4.51 -12.14
C ARG A 233 -8.83 -3.85 -10.82
N ALA A 234 -9.55 -2.74 -10.90
CA ALA A 234 -10.10 -2.10 -9.74
C ALA A 234 -11.51 -1.64 -10.03
N ARG A 235 -12.37 -1.64 -9.02
CA ARG A 235 -13.68 -1.02 -9.04
C ARG A 235 -13.76 -0.05 -7.88
N ALA A 236 -14.13 1.19 -8.15
CA ALA A 236 -14.45 2.18 -7.12
C ALA A 236 -15.94 2.48 -7.14
N THR A 237 -16.56 2.57 -5.96
CA THR A 237 -17.92 3.07 -5.80
C THR A 237 -17.84 4.45 -5.16
N LEU A 238 -18.50 5.42 -5.76
CA LEU A 238 -18.56 6.80 -5.30
C LEU A 238 -19.73 6.99 -4.31
N PHE A 239 -19.79 8.13 -3.61
CA PHE A 239 -20.90 8.40 -2.67
C PHE A 239 -22.26 8.61 -3.33
N ASP A 240 -22.30 8.97 -4.61
CA ASP A 240 -23.51 9.01 -5.44
C ASP A 240 -23.92 7.62 -5.97
N GLU A 241 -23.24 6.56 -5.52
CA GLU A 241 -23.37 5.16 -5.94
C GLU A 241 -22.94 4.87 -7.39
N THR A 242 -22.31 5.83 -8.07
CA THR A 242 -21.65 5.58 -9.37
C THR A 242 -20.49 4.60 -9.19
N THR A 243 -20.41 3.60 -10.07
CA THR A 243 -19.30 2.64 -10.09
C THR A 243 -18.36 2.91 -11.26
N LEU A 244 -17.06 2.96 -10.98
CA LEU A 244 -15.98 3.15 -11.96
C LEU A 244 -15.11 1.89 -12.01
N ASP A 245 -14.82 1.39 -13.21
CA ASP A 245 -13.96 0.22 -13.41
C ASP A 245 -12.62 0.62 -14.06
N PHE A 246 -11.51 0.21 -13.45
CA PHE A 246 -10.16 0.49 -13.90
C PHE A 246 -9.43 -0.79 -14.23
N GLN A 247 -8.42 -0.69 -15.09
CA GLN A 247 -7.48 -1.78 -15.32
C GLN A 247 -6.10 -1.26 -15.68
N LYS A 248 -5.08 -1.94 -15.18
CA LYS A 248 -3.68 -1.67 -15.50
C LYS A 248 -2.92 -2.98 -15.68
N THR A 249 -2.15 -3.06 -16.75
CA THR A 249 -1.31 -4.23 -17.05
C THR A 249 0.12 -4.00 -16.62
N ILE A 250 0.69 -4.94 -15.87
CA ILE A 250 2.10 -4.94 -15.46
C ILE A 250 2.79 -6.14 -16.11
N SER A 251 3.91 -5.89 -16.80
CA SER A 251 4.75 -6.95 -17.36
C SER A 251 5.74 -7.46 -16.31
N ILE A 252 5.74 -8.77 -16.08
CA ILE A 252 6.70 -9.49 -15.22
C ILE A 252 7.73 -10.19 -16.10
N ASN A 253 9.01 -10.00 -15.79
CA ASN A 253 10.15 -10.52 -16.56
C ASN A 253 10.94 -11.62 -15.83
#